data_AF-A0A3D3FAH4-F1
#
_entry.id   AF-A0A3D3FAH4-F1
#
_cell.length_a   1.000
_cell.length_b   1.000
_cell.length_c   1.000
_cell.angle_alpha   90.00
_cell.angle_beta   90.00
_cell.angle_gamma   90.00
#
_symmetry.space_group_name_H-M   'P 1'
#
loop_
_entity.id
_entity.type
_entity.pdbx_description
1 polymer ?
#
loop_
_entity_poly.entity_id
_entity_poly.type
_entity_poly.pdbx_seq_one_letter_code
_entity_poly.pdbx_strand_id
1 'polypeptide(L)' 'MKVQKSREDYLETILILQNRRGYVRSVDIAREMGFSKPSISRAMSLLRRAGNITMEDNG' A
#
# COMPACT_ATOMS: atom_id res chain seq x y z
N MET A 1 12.35 6.40 -17.81
CA MET A 1 11.17 7.12 -17.26
C MET A 1 10.78 6.45 -15.94
N LYS A 2 11.01 7.09 -14.78
CA LYS A 2 10.58 6.51 -13.48
C LYS A 2 9.08 6.74 -13.35
N VAL A 3 8.28 5.69 -13.46
CA VAL A 3 6.85 5.74 -13.17
C VAL A 3 6.72 6.04 -11.67
N GLN A 4 6.48 7.31 -11.33
CA GLN A 4 6.11 7.70 -9.97
C GLN A 4 4.61 7.44 -9.82
N LYS A 5 4.25 6.56 -8.89
CA LYS A 5 2.85 6.32 -8.55
C LYS A 5 2.33 7.40 -7.63
N SER A 6 1.12 7.86 -7.89
CA SER A 6 0.44 8.87 -7.08
C SER A 6 0.00 8.26 -5.76
N ARG A 7 -0.37 9.11 -4.79
CA ARG A 7 -0.96 8.66 -3.52
C ARG A 7 -2.25 7.85 -3.75
N GLU A 8 -3.02 8.22 -4.77
CA GLU A 8 -4.29 7.59 -5.12
C GLU A 8 -4.07 6.18 -5.66
N ASP A 9 -3.04 5.95 -6.48
CA ASP A 9 -2.67 4.61 -6.96
C ASP A 9 -2.46 3.63 -5.78
N TYR A 10 -1.82 4.08 -4.69
CA TYR A 10 -1.61 3.25 -3.50
C TYR A 10 -2.94 2.95 -2.79
N LEU A 11 -3.79 3.96 -2.60
CA LEU A 11 -5.07 3.79 -1.91
C LEU A 11 -6.03 2.90 -2.71
N GLU A 12 -6.09 3.08 -4.03
CA GLU A 12 -6.86 2.23 -4.93
C GLU A 12 -6.37 0.78 -4.86
N THR A 13 -5.06 0.56 -4.91
CA THR A 13 -4.49 -0.80 -4.80
C THR A 13 -4.84 -1.45 -3.47
N ILE A 14 -4.74 -0.72 -2.35
CA ILE A 14 -5.14 -1.22 -1.03
C ILE A 14 -6.63 -1.60 -1.05
N LEU A 15 -7.50 -0.72 -1.56
CA LEU A 15 -8.94 -0.97 -1.61
C LEU A 15 -9.28 -2.20 -2.46
N ILE A 16 -8.65 -2.35 -3.63
CA ILE A 16 -8.83 -3.52 -4.50
C ILE A 16 -8.43 -4.81 -3.77
N LEU A 17 -7.24 -4.81 -3.14
CA LEU A 17 -6.75 -6.00 -2.41
C LEU A 17 -7.64 -6.32 -1.21
N GLN A 18 -8.10 -5.31 -0.47
CA GLN A 18 -9.01 -5.45 0.66
C GLN A 18 -10.34 -6.05 0.22
N ASN A 19 -10.93 -5.53 -0.86
CA ASN A 19 -12.20 -6.06 -1.40
C ASN A 19 -12.06 -7.50 -1.93
N ARG A 20 -10.87 -7.88 -2.43
CA ARG A 20 -10.61 -9.23 -2.94
C ARG A 20 -10.39 -10.27 -1.84
N ARG A 21 -9.77 -9.90 -0.70
CA ARG A 21 -9.27 -10.87 0.30
C ARG A 21 -9.70 -10.59 1.74
N GLY A 22 -10.33 -9.45 2.01
CA GLY A 22 -10.69 -8.98 3.34
C GLY A 22 -9.54 -8.33 4.12
N TYR A 23 -8.28 -8.58 3.76
CA TYR A 23 -7.10 -8.00 4.39
C TYR A 23 -6.01 -7.69 3.37
N VAL A 24 -5.07 -6.81 3.73
CA VAL A 24 -3.99 -6.38 2.84
C VAL A 24 -2.65 -6.42 3.57
N ARG A 25 -1.65 -7.06 2.97
CA ARG A 25 -0.26 -7.04 3.46
C ARG A 25 0.61 -6.19 2.55
N SER A 26 1.62 -5.53 3.10
CA SER A 26 2.57 -4.71 2.31
C SER A 26 3.28 -5.50 1.20
N VAL A 27 3.45 -6.81 1.36
CA VAL A 27 4.04 -7.68 0.32
C VAL A 27 3.11 -7.88 -0.87
N ASP A 28 1.79 -7.92 -0.64
CA ASP A 28 0.81 -8.05 -1.72
C ASP A 28 0.74 -6.77 -2.53
N ILE A 29 0.74 -5.61 -1.87
CA ILE A 29 0.80 -4.30 -2.53
C ILE A 29 2.09 -4.18 -3.35
N ALA A 30 3.23 -4.64 -2.82
CA ALA A 30 4.50 -4.64 -3.53
C ALA A 30 4.45 -5.44 -4.83
N ARG A 31 3.83 -6.62 -4.78
CA ARG A 31 3.63 -7.49 -5.95
C ARG A 31 2.67 -6.87 -6.96
N GLU A 32 1.52 -6.36 -6.52
CA GLU A 32 0.50 -5.78 -7.40
C GLU A 32 1.02 -4.53 -8.13
N MET A 33 1.77 -3.68 -7.42
CA MET A 33 2.30 -2.43 -7.98
C MET A 33 3.67 -2.57 -8.65
N GLY A 34 4.30 -3.75 -8.57
CA GLY A 34 5.64 -4.00 -9.13
C GLY A 34 6.78 -3.26 -8.42
N PHE A 35 6.62 -2.94 -7.13
CA PHE A 35 7.65 -2.28 -6.31
C PHE A 35 8.29 -3.21 -5.29
N SER A 36 9.41 -2.79 -4.74
CA SER A 36 10.05 -3.51 -3.63
C SER A 36 9.31 -3.28 -2.31
N LYS A 37 9.30 -4.29 -1.43
CA LYS A 37 8.72 -4.19 -0.07
C LYS A 37 9.26 -2.97 0.72
N PRO A 38 10.55 -2.62 0.69
CA PRO A 38 11.05 -1.41 1.35
C PRO A 38 10.40 -0.12 0.82
N SER A 39 10.16 -0.02 -0.49
CA SER A 39 9.52 1.14 -1.12
C SER A 39 8.07 1.28 -0.66
N ILE A 40 7.32 0.17 -0.66
CA ILE A 40 5.95 0.13 -0.16
C ILE A 40 5.90 0.47 1.33
N SER A 41 6.80 -0.07 2.16
CA SER A 41 6.82 0.19 3.60
C SER A 41 6.95 1.69 3.90
N ARG A 42 7.81 2.39 3.15
CA ARG A 42 7.93 3.85 3.25
C ARG A 42 6.63 4.55 2.84
N ALA A 43 6.02 4.14 1.72
CA ALA A 43 4.75 4.72 1.27
C ALA A 43 3.61 4.49 2.29
N MET A 44 3.48 3.29 2.85
CA MET A 44 2.49 2.96 3.88
C MET A 44 2.70 3.81 5.15
N SER A 45 3.97 4.02 5.55
CA SER A 45 4.28 4.89 6.69
C SER A 45 3.84 6.34 6.45
N LEU A 46 4.01 6.85 5.22
CA LEU A 46 3.55 8.19 4.85
C LEU A 46 2.02 8.28 4.84
N LEU A 47 1.34 7.29 4.26
CA LEU A 47 -0.13 7.20 4.23
C LEU A 47 -0.73 7.11 5.65
N ARG A 48 -0.13 6.32 6.53
CA ARG A 48 -0.54 6.21 7.95
C ARG A 48 -0.39 7.55 8.66
N ARG A 49 0.75 8.22 8.51
CA ARG A 49 1.00 9.55 9.12
C ARG A 49 0.07 10.62 8.58
N ALA A 50 -0.35 10.52 7.33
CA ALA A 50 -1.31 11.43 6.71
C ALA A 50 -2.78 11.10 7.09
N GLY A 51 -3.02 10.04 7.85
CA GLY A 51 -4.38 9.64 8.27
C GLY A 51 -5.20 8.97 7.16
N ASN A 52 -4.57 8.57 6.05
CA ASN A 52 -5.26 7.95 4.92
C ASN A 52 -5.54 6.46 5.13
N ILE A 53 -4.74 5.77 5.94
CA ILE A 53 -4.89 4.35 6.23
C ILE A 53 -4.66 4.08 7.72
N THR A 54 -5.33 3.06 8.25
CA THR A 54 -5.05 2.47 9.56
C THR A 54 -4.42 1.10 9.32
N MET A 55 -3.33 0.81 10.02
CA MET A 55 -2.71 -0.51 10.03
C MET A 55 -2.94 -1.10 11.42
N GLU A 56 -3.41 -2.34 11.47
CA GLU A 56 -3.48 -3.06 12.75
C GLU A 56 -2.07 -3.36 13.26
N ASP A 57 -1.88 -3.30 14.57
CA ASP A 57 -0.57 -3.50 15.19
C ASP A 57 -0.14 -4.98 15.19
N ASN A 58 -1.07 -5.89 14.87
CA ASN A 58 -0.81 -7.32 14.68
C ASN A 58 -0.49 -7.61 13.22
N GLY A 59 0.79 -7.54 12.87
CA GLY A 59 1.30 -7.86 11.52
C GLY A 59 1.15 -9.33 11.12
#